data_AF-A0A3A8GPN3-F1
#
_entry.id   AF-A0A3A8GPN3-F1
#
_cell.length_a   1.000
_cell.length_b   1.000
_cell.length_c   1.000
_cell.angle_alpha   90.00
_cell.angle_beta   90.00
_cell.angle_gamma   90.00
#
_symmetry.space_group_name_H-M   'P 1'
#
loop_
_entity.id
_entity.type
_entity.pdbx_description
1 polymer ?
#
loop_
_entity_poly.entity_id
_entity_poly.type
_entity_poly.pdbx_seq_one_letter_code
_entity_poly.pdbx_strand_id
1 'polypeptide(L)'
;MRLYRPIGLQELLLIYRSGMRRFPPRLPEQPIFYPVLNEPYARQISRDWNATSPEGAGYVTAFDVDDAHAASFEVQQVGARMHQELRVPAEALDAFNHHIQGRIRVTAADFGPHFVGHVPTAFSLRGKDARAQFGALRDIHGYNGMDFHGEVTANHEAVFAHFPYWEQVVASDTAEDRNLLAAIREVWMKAFPELPLGLQRGY
;
A
#
# COMPACT_ATOMS: atom_id res chain seq x y z
N MET A 1 -19.31 7.92 -0.40
CA MET A 1 -18.35 8.93 -0.87
C MET A 1 -17.01 8.25 -1.02
N ARG A 2 -16.33 8.43 -2.15
CA ARG A 2 -14.98 7.91 -2.36
C ARG A 2 -13.95 8.94 -1.88
N LEU A 3 -13.02 8.47 -1.05
CA LEU A 3 -11.94 9.27 -0.49
C LEU A 3 -10.61 8.59 -0.76
N TYR A 4 -9.54 9.38 -0.67
CA TYR A 4 -8.18 8.92 -0.89
C TYR A 4 -7.30 9.29 0.28
N ARG A 5 -6.25 8.50 0.52
CA ARG A 5 -5.22 8.86 1.49
C ARG A 5 -3.84 8.42 0.99
N PRO A 6 -2.91 9.35 0.78
CA PRO A 6 -1.51 9.04 0.57
C PRO A 6 -0.88 8.63 1.90
N ILE A 7 -0.13 7.52 1.89
CA ILE A 7 0.49 6.92 3.08
C ILE A 7 1.92 6.46 2.79
N GLY A 8 2.72 6.32 3.85
CA GLY A 8 4.04 5.68 3.80
C GLY A 8 3.95 4.14 3.88
N LEU A 9 5.10 3.48 3.82
CA LEU A 9 5.23 2.04 3.94
C LEU A 9 4.77 1.53 5.32
N GLN A 10 5.15 2.19 6.42
CA GLN A 10 4.79 1.72 7.76
C GLN A 10 3.27 1.77 7.99
N GLU A 11 2.63 2.85 7.55
CA GLU A 11 1.16 2.97 7.63
C GLU A 11 0.47 1.94 6.71
N LEU A 12 1.02 1.65 5.51
CA LEU A 12 0.50 0.57 4.65
C LEU A 12 0.53 -0.78 5.35
N LEU A 13 1.63 -1.14 6.04
CA LEU A 13 1.75 -2.41 6.75
C LEU A 13 0.75 -2.51 7.92
N LEU A 14 0.48 -1.41 8.63
CA LEU A 14 -0.54 -1.38 9.68
C LEU A 14 -1.95 -1.60 9.11
N ILE A 15 -2.26 -0.98 7.96
CA ILE A 15 -3.53 -1.19 7.25
C ILE A 15 -3.62 -2.62 6.72
N TYR A 16 -2.53 -3.17 6.20
CA TYR A 16 -2.48 -4.55 5.74
C TYR A 16 -2.79 -5.54 6.87
N ARG A 17 -2.18 -5.36 8.04
CA ARG A 17 -2.44 -6.17 9.25
C ARG A 17 -3.86 -6.05 9.77
N SER A 18 -4.57 -4.95 9.46
CA SER A 18 -6.01 -4.80 9.75
C SER A 18 -6.91 -5.50 8.70
N GLY A 19 -6.32 -6.21 7.74
CA GLY A 19 -7.02 -6.82 6.62
C GLY A 19 -7.43 -5.81 5.55
N MET A 20 -6.73 -4.69 5.44
CA MET A 20 -7.07 -3.56 4.58
C MET A 20 -8.46 -2.97 4.91
N ARG A 21 -8.86 -2.93 6.18
CA ARG A 21 -10.19 -2.41 6.58
C ARG A 21 -10.14 -1.12 7.38
N ARG A 22 -8.99 -0.78 7.94
CA ARG A 22 -8.88 0.28 8.95
C ARG A 22 -7.56 1.02 8.83
N PHE A 23 -7.60 2.33 9.01
CA PHE A 23 -6.42 3.15 9.26
C PHE A 23 -6.00 3.03 10.74
N PRO A 24 -4.69 3.04 11.05
CA PRO A 24 -4.22 3.00 12.42
C PRO A 24 -4.59 4.29 13.19
N PRO A 25 -4.71 4.23 14.53
CA PRO A 25 -4.90 5.43 15.34
C PRO A 25 -3.83 6.48 15.06
N ARG A 26 -4.21 7.77 15.15
CA ARG A 26 -3.26 8.88 15.03
C ARG A 26 -2.37 8.92 16.28
N LEU A 27 -1.16 9.43 16.11
CA LEU A 27 -0.31 9.75 17.26
C LEU A 27 -0.93 10.91 18.06
N PRO A 28 -0.70 11.02 19.38
CA PRO A 28 -1.28 12.08 20.21
C PRO A 28 -1.04 13.50 19.66
N GLU A 29 0.11 13.73 19.03
CA GLU A 29 0.50 15.00 18.40
C GLU A 29 -0.17 15.26 17.04
N GLN A 30 -0.95 14.31 16.52
CA GLN A 30 -1.63 14.39 15.24
C GLN A 30 -3.15 14.50 15.46
N PRO A 31 -3.69 15.71 15.72
CA PRO A 31 -5.07 15.89 16.17
C PRO A 31 -6.13 15.57 15.11
N ILE A 32 -5.71 15.39 13.84
CA ILE A 32 -6.60 15.26 12.70
C ILE A 32 -6.16 14.09 11.83
N PHE A 33 -7.15 13.31 11.40
CA PHE A 33 -7.09 12.42 10.26
C PHE A 33 -7.69 13.13 9.03
N TYR A 34 -6.92 13.20 7.94
CA TYR A 34 -7.28 13.97 6.76
C TYR A 34 -7.21 13.11 5.49
N PRO A 35 -8.32 12.50 5.08
CA PRO A 35 -8.44 11.92 3.76
C PRO A 35 -8.78 13.01 2.73
N VAL A 36 -8.25 12.89 1.53
CA VAL A 36 -8.46 13.84 0.44
C VAL A 36 -9.59 13.40 -0.48
N LEU A 37 -10.26 14.37 -1.10
CA LEU A 37 -11.46 14.13 -1.90
C LEU A 37 -11.18 13.66 -3.33
N ASN A 38 -9.92 13.72 -3.79
CA ASN A 38 -9.57 13.37 -5.17
C ASN A 38 -8.19 12.70 -5.28
N GLU A 39 -8.13 11.74 -6.21
CA GLU A 39 -6.93 10.96 -6.46
C GLU A 39 -5.74 11.79 -6.98
N PRO A 40 -5.90 12.76 -7.90
CA PRO A 40 -4.76 13.55 -8.39
C PRO A 40 -4.01 14.26 -7.25
N TYR A 41 -4.72 14.80 -6.26
CA TYR A 41 -4.10 15.41 -5.10
C TYR A 41 -3.38 14.37 -4.22
N ALA A 42 -4.00 13.21 -3.97
CA ALA A 42 -3.35 12.12 -3.24
C ALA A 42 -2.05 11.66 -3.92
N ARG A 43 -2.06 11.54 -5.26
CA ARG A 43 -0.88 11.18 -6.05
C ARG A 43 0.20 12.25 -5.98
N GLN A 44 -0.18 13.52 -6.00
CA GLN A 44 0.76 14.62 -5.81
C GLN A 44 1.47 14.49 -4.44
N ILE A 45 0.71 14.23 -3.37
CA ILE A 45 1.28 14.05 -2.03
C ILE A 45 2.22 12.84 -1.97
N SER A 46 1.75 11.70 -2.50
CA SER A 46 2.51 10.44 -2.56
C SER A 46 3.88 10.63 -3.23
N ARG A 47 3.90 11.26 -4.41
CA ARG A 47 5.12 11.49 -5.19
C ARG A 47 6.04 12.55 -4.57
N ASP A 48 5.48 13.69 -4.19
CA ASP A 48 6.31 14.86 -3.85
C ASP A 48 6.80 14.82 -2.38
N TRP A 49 6.06 14.15 -1.48
CA TRP A 49 6.39 14.07 -0.04
C TRP A 49 6.64 12.65 0.48
N ASN A 50 5.79 11.66 0.18
CA ASN A 50 5.98 10.32 0.76
C ASN A 50 7.16 9.58 0.13
N ALA A 51 7.29 9.61 -1.19
CA ALA A 51 8.42 9.00 -1.90
C ALA A 51 9.77 9.67 -1.59
N THR A 52 9.76 10.93 -1.14
CA THR A 52 10.96 11.69 -0.73
C THR A 52 11.24 11.60 0.78
N SER A 53 10.35 10.96 1.55
CA SER A 53 10.53 10.72 2.98
C SER A 53 11.66 9.70 3.25
N PRO A 54 12.13 9.56 4.51
CA PRO A 54 13.12 8.54 4.87
C PRO A 54 12.69 7.09 4.54
N GLU A 55 11.38 6.81 4.47
CA GLU A 55 10.88 5.49 4.05
C GLU A 55 11.04 5.27 2.55
N GLY A 56 11.14 6.33 1.75
CA GLY A 56 11.36 6.28 0.31
C GLY A 56 10.18 5.76 -0.50
N ALA A 57 8.96 5.70 0.07
CA ALA A 57 7.78 5.22 -0.65
C ALA A 57 6.51 5.98 -0.27
N GLY A 58 5.69 6.27 -1.28
CA GLY A 58 4.31 6.71 -1.15
C GLY A 58 3.35 5.69 -1.76
N TYR A 59 2.24 5.46 -1.09
CA TYR A 59 1.14 4.65 -1.59
C TYR A 59 -0.14 5.48 -1.54
N VAL A 60 -0.87 5.54 -2.64
CA VAL A 60 -2.20 6.15 -2.67
C VAL A 60 -3.21 5.07 -2.38
N THR A 61 -3.96 5.26 -1.30
CA THR A 61 -5.10 4.42 -0.97
C THR A 61 -6.41 5.09 -1.38
N ALA A 62 -7.38 4.28 -1.79
CA ALA A 62 -8.75 4.69 -2.06
C ALA A 62 -9.71 3.82 -1.23
N PHE A 63 -10.77 4.44 -0.72
CA PHE A 63 -11.78 3.75 0.09
C PHE A 63 -13.12 4.49 0.01
N ASP A 64 -14.20 3.74 0.22
CA ASP A 64 -15.56 4.26 0.17
C ASP A 64 -16.09 4.37 1.61
N VAL A 65 -16.75 5.49 1.93
CA VAL A 65 -17.37 5.76 3.23
C VAL A 65 -18.84 6.09 2.98
N ASP A 66 -19.72 5.82 3.94
CA ASP A 66 -21.10 6.29 3.87
C ASP A 66 -21.17 7.81 3.57
N ASP A 67 -22.03 8.22 2.63
CA ASP A 67 -22.12 9.62 2.19
C ASP A 67 -22.56 10.56 3.31
N ALA A 68 -23.56 10.15 4.12
CA ALA A 68 -24.07 10.97 5.20
C ALA A 68 -23.04 11.12 6.32
N HIS A 69 -22.31 10.05 6.62
CA HIS A 69 -21.21 10.10 7.58
C HIS A 69 -20.06 11.00 7.09
N ALA A 70 -19.62 10.85 5.84
CA ALA A 70 -18.55 11.68 5.27
C ALA A 70 -18.95 13.17 5.24
N ALA A 71 -20.21 13.48 4.92
CA ALA A 71 -20.73 14.85 4.88
C ALA A 71 -20.83 15.52 6.27
N SER A 72 -20.69 14.77 7.36
CA SER A 72 -20.68 15.33 8.72
C SER A 72 -19.37 16.01 9.09
N PHE A 73 -18.30 15.83 8.30
CA PHE A 73 -16.99 16.42 8.53
C PHE A 73 -16.77 17.67 7.67
N GLU A 74 -15.97 18.60 8.20
CA GLU A 74 -15.59 19.82 7.47
C GLU A 74 -14.70 19.46 6.27
N VAL A 75 -15.05 19.97 5.09
CA VAL A 75 -14.16 19.99 3.92
C VAL A 75 -13.31 21.25 3.97
N GLN A 76 -11.99 21.08 4.09
CA GLN A 76 -11.02 22.18 4.02
C GLN A 76 -10.35 22.22 2.65
N GLN A 77 -10.19 23.42 2.09
CA GLN A 77 -9.30 23.66 0.95
C GLN A 77 -7.95 24.19 1.44
N VAL A 78 -6.86 23.47 1.20
CA VAL A 78 -5.51 23.77 1.73
C VAL A 78 -4.55 24.33 0.67
N GLY A 79 -5.08 24.75 -0.48
CA GLY A 79 -4.30 25.30 -1.58
C GLY A 79 -5.15 25.60 -2.80
N ALA A 80 -4.83 24.99 -3.93
CA ALA A 80 -5.62 25.08 -5.14
C ALA A 80 -7.03 24.48 -4.94
N ARG A 81 -7.95 24.76 -5.86
CA ARG A 81 -9.34 24.25 -5.80
C ARG A 81 -9.42 22.71 -5.68
N MET A 82 -8.43 22.00 -6.22
CA MET A 82 -8.35 20.53 -6.12
C MET A 82 -7.75 20.04 -4.80
N HIS A 83 -7.19 20.91 -3.96
CA HIS A 83 -6.55 20.51 -2.69
C HIS A 83 -7.59 20.51 -1.58
N GLN A 84 -8.50 19.54 -1.65
CA GLN A 84 -9.60 19.37 -0.70
C GLN A 84 -9.40 18.13 0.17
N GLU A 85 -9.60 18.30 1.48
CA GLU A 85 -9.50 17.26 2.49
C GLU A 85 -10.64 17.33 3.50
N LEU A 86 -11.02 16.18 4.07
CA LEU A 86 -11.88 16.16 5.25
C LEU A 86 -11.04 16.38 6.50
N ARG A 87 -11.56 17.10 7.49
CA ARG A 87 -10.96 17.19 8.83
C ARG A 87 -11.70 16.27 9.80
N VAL A 88 -11.23 15.03 9.93
CA VAL A 88 -11.77 14.08 10.91
C VAL A 88 -10.96 14.20 12.20
N PRO A 89 -11.58 14.51 13.36
CA PRO A 89 -10.85 14.51 14.63
C PRO A 89 -10.21 13.14 14.91
N ALA A 90 -9.00 13.12 15.48
CA ALA A 90 -8.27 11.88 15.74
C ALA A 90 -9.08 10.90 16.61
N GLU A 91 -9.83 11.42 17.59
CA GLU A 91 -10.73 10.66 18.45
C GLU A 91 -11.92 10.04 17.71
N ALA A 92 -12.32 10.60 16.57
CA ALA A 92 -13.40 10.09 15.73
C ALA A 92 -12.92 9.05 14.71
N LEU A 93 -11.60 8.83 14.56
CA LEU A 93 -11.06 7.92 13.55
C LEU A 93 -11.51 6.47 13.73
N ASP A 94 -11.70 6.01 14.96
CA ASP A 94 -12.21 4.66 15.18
C ASP A 94 -13.65 4.52 14.68
N ALA A 95 -14.53 5.47 14.98
CA ALA A 95 -15.88 5.51 14.41
C ALA A 95 -15.84 5.64 12.88
N PHE A 96 -14.97 6.49 12.34
CA PHE A 96 -14.79 6.66 10.90
C PHE A 96 -14.40 5.34 10.21
N ASN A 97 -13.49 4.57 10.81
CA ASN A 97 -13.10 3.25 10.29
C ASN A 97 -14.30 2.28 10.19
N HIS A 98 -15.27 2.35 11.10
CA HIS A 98 -16.48 1.51 11.04
C HIS A 98 -17.40 1.87 9.87
N HIS A 99 -17.31 3.09 9.34
CA HIS A 99 -18.06 3.55 8.17
C HIS A 99 -17.34 3.27 6.85
N ILE A 100 -16.11 2.73 6.86
CA ILE A 100 -15.41 2.29 5.65
C ILE A 100 -16.13 1.06 5.07
N GLN A 101 -16.52 1.17 3.80
CA GLN A 101 -17.20 0.12 3.06
C GLN A 101 -16.18 -0.76 2.33
N GLY A 102 -16.26 -2.06 2.57
CA GLY A 102 -15.37 -3.04 1.92
C GLY A 102 -13.93 -2.97 2.44
N ARG A 103 -12.97 -2.87 1.51
CA ARG A 103 -11.54 -2.79 1.80
C ARG A 103 -10.93 -1.54 1.19
N ILE A 104 -9.93 -1.01 1.88
CA ILE A 104 -9.01 0.01 1.40
C ILE A 104 -8.19 -0.59 0.26
N ARG A 105 -8.11 0.12 -0.86
CA ARG A 105 -7.43 -0.32 -2.09
C ARG A 105 -6.21 0.54 -2.34
N VAL A 106 -5.10 -0.04 -2.79
CA VAL A 106 -3.92 0.71 -3.23
C VAL A 106 -4.05 1.00 -4.72
N THR A 107 -4.19 2.26 -5.13
CA THR A 107 -4.44 2.64 -6.53
C THR A 107 -3.19 3.16 -7.25
N ALA A 108 -2.24 3.71 -6.49
CA ALA A 108 -0.95 4.15 -6.99
C ALA A 108 0.15 3.92 -5.95
N ALA A 109 1.40 3.88 -6.42
CA ALA A 109 2.58 3.90 -5.56
C ALA A 109 3.72 4.65 -6.26
N ASP A 110 4.52 5.36 -5.48
CA ASP A 110 5.67 6.15 -5.93
C ASP A 110 6.88 5.78 -5.06
N PHE A 111 8.04 5.58 -5.68
CA PHE A 111 9.24 5.09 -4.99
C PHE A 111 10.42 6.01 -5.23
N GLY A 112 11.06 6.47 -4.15
CA GLY A 112 12.28 7.26 -4.18
C GLY A 112 13.54 6.39 -4.38
N PRO A 113 14.68 7.02 -4.68
CA PRO A 113 15.94 6.31 -4.96
C PRO A 113 16.52 5.57 -3.75
N HIS A 114 16.09 5.93 -2.53
CA HIS A 114 16.55 5.34 -1.28
C HIS A 114 15.57 4.29 -0.71
N PHE A 115 14.57 3.87 -1.48
CA PHE A 115 13.61 2.87 -1.02
C PHE A 115 14.30 1.52 -0.73
N VAL A 116 14.27 1.12 0.54
CA VAL A 116 14.77 -0.18 1.01
C VAL A 116 13.63 -1.20 1.18
N GLY A 117 12.42 -0.73 1.50
CA GLY A 117 11.29 -1.60 1.81
C GLY A 117 11.34 -2.22 3.21
N HIS A 118 10.36 -3.07 3.50
CA HIS A 118 10.31 -3.90 4.69
C HIS A 118 11.38 -5.00 4.58
N VAL A 119 12.19 -5.18 5.62
CA VAL A 119 13.25 -6.21 5.63
C VAL A 119 12.77 -7.39 6.48
N PRO A 120 12.45 -8.54 5.87
CA PRO A 120 12.02 -9.72 6.62
C PRO A 120 13.11 -10.23 7.54
N THR A 121 12.68 -10.95 8.59
CA THR A 121 13.57 -11.60 9.54
C THR A 121 13.56 -13.13 9.41
N ALA A 122 12.78 -13.67 8.47
CA ALA A 122 12.55 -15.10 8.30
C ALA A 122 13.00 -15.59 6.92
N PHE A 123 13.32 -16.89 6.86
CA PHE A 123 13.60 -17.64 5.61
C PHE A 123 14.63 -16.98 4.68
N SER A 124 14.49 -17.22 3.38
CA SER A 124 15.46 -16.80 2.36
C SER A 124 15.42 -15.29 2.10
N LEU A 125 14.31 -14.61 2.42
CA LEU A 125 14.19 -13.15 2.33
C LEU A 125 14.80 -12.40 3.52
N ARG A 126 15.25 -13.11 4.56
CA ARG A 126 15.86 -12.51 5.75
C ARG A 126 16.98 -11.52 5.40
N GLY A 127 16.88 -10.30 5.93
CA GLY A 127 17.93 -9.29 5.80
C GLY A 127 18.07 -8.69 4.40
N LYS A 128 17.19 -9.02 3.46
CA LYS A 128 17.21 -8.51 2.09
C LYS A 128 16.30 -7.28 1.98
N ASP A 129 16.78 -6.24 1.30
CA ASP A 129 15.95 -5.12 0.86
C ASP A 129 14.97 -5.56 -0.24
N ALA A 130 14.01 -4.71 -0.59
CA ALA A 130 12.98 -5.01 -1.57
C ALA A 130 13.56 -5.45 -2.93
N ARG A 131 14.67 -4.86 -3.39
CA ARG A 131 15.29 -5.23 -4.67
C ARG A 131 15.94 -6.61 -4.58
N ALA A 132 16.69 -6.87 -3.52
CA ALA A 132 17.35 -8.15 -3.27
C ALA A 132 16.34 -9.27 -3.02
N GLN A 133 15.16 -8.97 -2.45
CA GLN A 133 14.06 -9.92 -2.31
C GLN A 133 13.58 -10.44 -3.67
N PHE A 134 13.43 -9.55 -4.66
CA PHE A 134 12.99 -9.96 -6.01
C PHE A 134 13.98 -10.92 -6.67
N GLY A 135 15.28 -10.67 -6.52
CA GLY A 135 16.33 -11.59 -6.98
C GLY A 135 16.27 -12.95 -6.27
N ALA A 136 16.12 -12.95 -4.94
CA ALA A 136 16.00 -14.20 -4.19
C ALA A 136 14.76 -15.02 -4.58
N LEU A 137 13.61 -14.36 -4.80
CA LEU A 137 12.39 -15.04 -5.29
C LEU A 137 12.58 -15.64 -6.67
N ARG A 138 13.36 -14.99 -7.56
CA ARG A 138 13.72 -15.52 -8.88
C ARG A 138 14.52 -16.82 -8.75
N ASP A 139 15.55 -16.81 -7.92
CA ASP A 139 16.42 -17.96 -7.70
C ASP A 139 15.62 -19.15 -7.15
N ILE A 140 14.73 -18.91 -6.18
CA ILE A 140 13.89 -19.95 -5.59
C ILE A 140 12.88 -20.48 -6.62
N HIS A 141 12.24 -19.61 -7.40
CA HIS A 141 11.28 -20.00 -8.43
C HIS A 141 11.91 -20.90 -9.50
N GLY A 142 13.17 -20.65 -9.88
CA GLY A 142 13.92 -21.49 -10.82
C GLY A 142 14.35 -22.85 -10.26
N TYR A 143 14.36 -23.02 -8.93
CA TYR A 143 14.84 -24.21 -8.26
C TYR A 143 13.72 -25.13 -7.75
N ASN A 144 12.76 -24.60 -6.98
CA ASN A 144 11.71 -25.39 -6.33
C ASN A 144 10.41 -24.59 -6.12
N GLY A 145 9.33 -25.03 -6.77
CA GLY A 145 8.01 -24.39 -6.67
C GLY A 145 7.37 -24.46 -5.28
N MET A 146 7.66 -25.49 -4.47
CA MET A 146 7.16 -25.61 -3.09
C MET A 146 7.84 -24.60 -2.17
N ASP A 147 9.17 -24.48 -2.27
CA ASP A 147 9.93 -23.48 -1.50
C ASP A 147 9.53 -22.06 -1.92
N PHE A 148 9.30 -21.84 -3.21
CA PHE A 148 8.80 -20.56 -3.73
C PHE A 148 7.43 -20.20 -3.13
N HIS A 149 6.50 -21.16 -3.12
CA HIS A 149 5.20 -20.97 -2.50
C HIS A 149 5.33 -20.65 -1.00
N GLY A 150 6.16 -21.40 -0.28
CA GLY A 150 6.43 -21.18 1.15
C GLY A 150 7.03 -19.80 1.41
N GLU A 151 7.99 -19.36 0.60
CA GLU A 151 8.65 -18.08 0.78
C GLU A 151 7.70 -16.89 0.55
N VAL A 152 6.87 -16.96 -0.51
CA VAL A 152 5.88 -15.93 -0.83
C VAL A 152 4.81 -15.82 0.25
N THR A 153 4.33 -16.96 0.77
CA THR A 153 3.27 -16.98 1.79
C THR A 153 3.80 -16.63 3.18
N ALA A 154 5.02 -17.04 3.54
CA ALA A 154 5.62 -16.73 4.83
C ALA A 154 6.02 -15.25 4.95
N ASN A 155 6.46 -14.62 3.86
CA ASN A 155 6.86 -13.21 3.84
C ASN A 155 5.80 -12.31 3.20
N HIS A 156 4.52 -12.67 3.38
CA HIS A 156 3.38 -12.04 2.70
C HIS A 156 3.29 -10.52 2.89
N GLU A 157 3.69 -9.97 4.05
CA GLU A 157 3.74 -8.52 4.28
C GLU A 157 4.72 -7.82 3.32
N ALA A 158 5.93 -8.37 3.16
CA ALA A 158 6.93 -7.86 2.24
C ALA A 158 6.45 -7.98 0.80
N VAL A 159 5.89 -9.14 0.43
CA VAL A 159 5.35 -9.38 -0.91
C VAL A 159 4.25 -8.38 -1.23
N PHE A 160 3.29 -8.17 -0.33
CA PHE A 160 2.21 -7.21 -0.53
C PHE A 160 2.72 -5.79 -0.77
N ALA A 161 3.60 -5.32 0.13
CA ALA A 161 4.09 -3.96 0.09
C ALA A 161 5.01 -3.70 -1.12
N HIS A 162 5.86 -4.67 -1.49
CA HIS A 162 6.88 -4.46 -2.51
C HIS A 162 6.44 -4.86 -3.91
N PHE A 163 5.33 -5.57 -4.08
CA PHE A 163 4.87 -5.96 -5.41
C PHE A 163 4.75 -4.78 -6.39
N PRO A 164 4.15 -3.62 -6.01
CA PRO A 164 4.14 -2.45 -6.89
C PRO A 164 5.54 -1.91 -7.22
N TYR A 165 6.52 -2.04 -6.31
CA TYR A 165 7.90 -1.64 -6.56
C TYR A 165 8.57 -2.59 -7.56
N TRP A 166 8.37 -3.90 -7.41
CA TRP A 166 8.91 -4.89 -8.33
C TRP A 166 8.36 -4.70 -9.74
N GLU A 167 7.05 -4.50 -9.86
CA GLU A 167 6.36 -4.29 -11.13
C GLU A 167 6.79 -2.99 -11.84
N GLN A 168 7.05 -1.91 -11.09
CA GLN A 168 7.32 -0.59 -11.68
C GLN A 168 8.80 -0.25 -11.83
N VAL A 169 9.68 -0.79 -10.98
CA VAL A 169 11.06 -0.29 -10.80
C VAL A 169 12.13 -1.38 -10.94
N VAL A 170 11.81 -2.63 -10.61
CA VAL A 170 12.82 -3.72 -10.61
C VAL A 170 12.73 -4.55 -11.87
N ALA A 171 11.54 -4.97 -12.26
CA ALA A 171 11.32 -5.77 -13.46
C ALA A 171 11.74 -5.00 -14.72
N SER A 172 12.49 -5.67 -15.58
CA SER A 172 13.10 -5.12 -16.80
C SER A 172 12.30 -5.44 -18.08
N ASP A 173 11.02 -5.81 -17.93
CA ASP A 173 10.13 -6.30 -18.99
C ASP A 173 10.72 -7.47 -19.81
N THR A 174 11.53 -8.30 -19.16
CA THR A 174 11.98 -9.58 -19.73
C THR A 174 10.90 -10.65 -19.55
N ALA A 175 10.94 -11.72 -20.34
CA ALA A 175 10.03 -12.84 -20.16
C ALA A 175 10.17 -13.50 -18.78
N GLU A 176 11.40 -13.56 -18.27
CA GLU A 176 11.70 -14.09 -16.93
C GLU A 176 11.04 -13.26 -15.82
N ASP A 177 11.21 -11.93 -15.85
CA ASP A 177 10.60 -11.04 -14.84
C ASP A 177 9.07 -11.08 -14.90
N ARG A 178 8.49 -11.11 -16.11
CA ARG A 178 7.03 -11.25 -16.28
C ARG A 178 6.51 -12.58 -15.72
N ASN A 179 7.24 -13.67 -15.96
CA ASN A 179 6.87 -15.00 -15.45
C ASN A 179 6.97 -15.03 -13.92
N LEU A 180 8.02 -14.44 -13.33
CA LEU A 180 8.15 -14.36 -11.87
C LEU A 180 7.01 -13.55 -11.23
N LEU A 181 6.70 -12.37 -11.76
CA LEU A 181 5.58 -11.55 -11.28
C LEU A 181 4.25 -12.31 -11.37
N ALA A 182 4.01 -13.03 -12.47
CA ALA A 182 2.82 -13.87 -12.64
C ALA A 182 2.78 -15.02 -11.63
N ALA A 183 3.90 -15.70 -11.38
CA ALA A 183 4.00 -16.77 -10.39
C ALA A 183 3.74 -16.27 -8.96
N ILE A 184 4.29 -15.11 -8.59
CA ILE A 184 3.99 -14.47 -7.29
C ILE A 184 2.48 -14.19 -7.18
N ARG A 185 1.86 -13.61 -8.22
CA ARG A 185 0.41 -13.36 -8.24
C ARG A 185 -0.40 -14.65 -8.12
N GLU A 186 0.02 -15.73 -8.77
CA GLU A 186 -0.67 -17.02 -8.70
C GLU A 186 -0.63 -17.61 -7.28
N VAL A 187 0.54 -17.63 -6.64
CA VAL A 187 0.66 -18.06 -5.24
C VAL A 187 -0.20 -17.19 -4.35
N TRP A 188 -0.15 -15.88 -4.55
CA TRP A 188 -0.91 -14.93 -3.76
C TRP A 188 -2.43 -15.14 -3.87
N MET A 189 -2.97 -15.30 -5.09
CA MET A 189 -4.41 -15.50 -5.30
C MET A 189 -4.92 -16.76 -4.60
N LYS A 190 -4.10 -17.81 -4.51
CA LYS A 190 -4.46 -19.05 -3.81
C LYS A 190 -4.42 -18.89 -2.29
N ALA A 191 -3.42 -18.19 -1.77
CA ALA A 191 -3.20 -18.04 -0.32
C ALA A 191 -4.06 -16.92 0.32
N PHE A 192 -4.29 -15.82 -0.41
CA PHE A 192 -4.94 -14.61 0.06
C PHE A 192 -6.02 -14.14 -0.93
N PRO A 193 -7.05 -14.96 -1.24
CA PRO A 193 -8.02 -14.69 -2.30
C PRO A 193 -8.81 -13.38 -2.13
N GLU A 194 -8.89 -12.91 -0.89
CA GLU A 194 -9.65 -11.72 -0.49
C GLU A 194 -8.87 -10.39 -0.64
N LEU A 195 -7.57 -10.45 -0.91
CA LEU A 195 -6.68 -9.29 -0.96
C LEU A 195 -6.01 -9.25 -2.33
N PRO A 196 -6.40 -8.33 -3.23
CA PRO A 196 -5.71 -8.19 -4.51
C PRO A 196 -4.24 -7.79 -4.32
N LEU A 197 -3.33 -8.40 -5.08
CA LEU A 197 -1.92 -8.03 -5.10
C LEU A 197 -1.62 -6.97 -6.16
N GLY A 198 -0.81 -5.97 -5.80
CA GLY A 198 -0.44 -4.88 -6.71
C GLY A 198 -1.49 -3.77 -6.80
N LEU A 199 -1.31 -2.89 -7.79
CA LEU A 199 -2.14 -1.69 -7.93
C LEU A 199 -3.54 -1.99 -8.49
N GLN A 200 -4.56 -1.48 -7.80
CA GLN A 200 -5.97 -1.62 -8.12
C GLN A 200 -6.47 -0.39 -8.88
N ARG A 201 -6.16 -0.31 -10.17
CA ARG A 201 -6.52 0.82 -11.05
C ARG A 201 -7.97 0.68 -11.57
N GLY A 202 -8.72 1.79 -11.62
CA GLY A 202 -9.96 1.88 -12.41
C GLY A 202 -11.25 1.38 -11.75
N TYR A 203 -11.42 1.60 -10.45
CA TYR A 203 -12.68 1.36 -9.73
C TYR A 203 -13.48 2.64 -9.52
#